data_AF-A0A8T7GGI6-F1
#
_entry.id   AF-A0A8T7GGI6-F1
#
_cell.length_a   1.000
_cell.length_b   1.000
_cell.length_c   1.000
_cell.angle_alpha   90.00
_cell.angle_beta   90.00
_cell.angle_gamma   90.00
#
_symmetry.space_group_name_H-M   'P 1'
#
loop_
_entity.id
_entity.type
_entity.pdbx_description
1 polymer ?
#
loop_
_entity_poly.entity_id
_entity_poly.type
_entity_poly.pdbx_seq_one_letter_code
_entity_poly.pdbx_strand_id
1 'polypeptide(L)' 'MTEESRIMSDSEYNITKQLTKELEFLWNVDGYIKDAEEEGNQECAKLFREIKEDEERHAKKLKDLLLKK' A
#
# COMPACT_ATOMS: atom_id res chain seq x y z
N MET A 1 5.30 -36.28 -11.65
CA MET A 1 5.45 -34.97 -11.00
C MET A 1 4.23 -34.15 -11.35
N THR A 2 3.20 -34.18 -10.51
CA THR A 2 2.06 -33.28 -10.67
C THR A 2 2.31 -32.14 -9.72
N GLU A 3 2.74 -31.02 -10.28
CA GLU A 3 2.88 -29.75 -9.59
C GLU A 3 1.49 -29.41 -9.03
N GLU A 4 1.31 -29.62 -7.73
CA GLU A 4 0.05 -29.33 -7.06
C GLU A 4 -0.25 -27.85 -7.28
N SER A 5 -1.40 -27.58 -7.88
CA SER A 5 -2.04 -26.27 -7.87
C SER A 5 -2.20 -25.84 -6.41
N ARG A 6 -1.19 -25.17 -5.85
CA ARG A 6 -1.21 -24.67 -4.48
C ARG A 6 -2.30 -23.62 -4.40
N ILE A 7 -3.45 -24.02 -3.86
CA ILE A 7 -4.54 -23.09 -3.54
C ILE A 7 -3.95 -22.11 -2.53
N MET A 8 -3.92 -20.83 -2.91
CA MET A 8 -3.46 -19.75 -2.06
C MET A 8 -4.25 -19.79 -0.74
N SER A 9 -3.54 -19.79 0.39
CA SER A 9 -4.17 -19.70 1.71
C SER A 9 -4.89 -18.36 1.89
N ASP A 10 -5.92 -18.32 2.73
CA ASP A 10 -6.63 -17.07 3.06
C ASP A 10 -5.68 -15.97 3.55
N SER A 11 -4.64 -16.33 4.31
CA SER A 11 -3.64 -15.36 4.76
C SER A 11 -2.81 -14.79 3.61
N GLU A 12 -2.41 -15.60 2.63
CA GLU A 12 -1.70 -15.12 1.43
C GLU A 12 -2.61 -14.22 0.59
N TYR A 13 -3.88 -14.60 0.41
CA TYR A 13 -4.86 -13.76 -0.26
C TYR A 13 -5.05 -12.42 0.46
N ASN A 14 -5.21 -12.44 1.78
CA ASN A 14 -5.45 -11.23 2.58
C ASN A 14 -4.25 -10.29 2.57
N ILE A 15 -3.02 -10.81 2.69
CA ILE A 15 -1.80 -10.00 2.61
C ILE A 15 -1.65 -9.39 1.21
N THR A 16 -1.89 -10.18 0.16
CA THR A 16 -1.82 -9.70 -1.22
C THR A 16 -2.85 -8.60 -1.47
N LYS A 17 -4.09 -8.81 -1.03
CA LYS A 17 -5.18 -7.83 -1.14
C LYS A 17 -4.86 -6.53 -0.39
N GLN A 18 -4.29 -6.61 0.82
CA GLN A 18 -3.90 -5.41 1.56
C GLN A 18 -2.74 -4.70 0.87
N LEU A 19 -1.72 -5.43 0.42
CA LEU A 19 -0.61 -4.85 -0.33
C LEU A 19 -1.09 -4.11 -1.58
N THR A 20 -2.05 -4.67 -2.34
CA THR A 20 -2.65 -3.99 -3.50
C THR A 20 -3.26 -2.65 -3.10
N LYS A 21 -4.01 -2.60 -2.00
CA LYS A 21 -4.62 -1.34 -1.52
C LYS A 21 -3.58 -0.29 -1.15
N GLU A 22 -2.50 -0.67 -0.47
CA GLU A 22 -1.43 0.29 -0.15
C GLU A 22 -0.77 0.83 -1.42
N LEU A 23 -0.49 -0.05 -2.39
CA LEU A 23 0.10 0.37 -3.66
C LEU A 23 -0.84 1.26 -4.49
N GLU A 24 -2.14 0.97 -4.48
CA GLU A 24 -3.17 1.82 -5.11
C GLU A 24 -3.23 3.18 -4.45
N PHE A 25 -3.20 3.26 -3.11
CA PHE A 25 -3.13 4.54 -2.42
C PHE A 25 -1.85 5.31 -2.76
N LEU A 26 -0.69 4.66 -2.68
CA LEU A 26 0.62 5.27 -2.97
C LEU A 26 0.73 5.78 -4.41
N TRP A 27 0.04 5.14 -5.36
CA TRP A 27 -0.04 5.61 -6.74
C TRP A 27 -0.80 6.95 -6.88
N ASN A 28 -1.76 7.22 -5.98
CA ASN A 28 -2.65 8.37 -6.09
C ASN A 28 -2.32 9.51 -5.12
N VAL A 29 -1.68 9.22 -3.98
CA VAL A 29 -1.51 10.17 -2.87
C VAL A 29 -0.77 11.46 -3.25
N ASP A 30 0.15 11.41 -4.20
CA ASP A 30 0.84 12.62 -4.69
C ASP A 30 -0.13 13.61 -5.37
N GLY A 31 -1.20 13.11 -6.00
CA GLY A 31 -2.30 13.94 -6.48
C GLY A 31 -3.05 14.61 -5.34
N TYR A 32 -3.38 13.87 -4.28
CA TYR A 32 -4.08 14.43 -3.11
C TYR A 32 -3.26 15.49 -2.37
N ILE A 33 -1.94 15.27 -2.26
CA ILE A 33 -1.01 16.25 -1.68
C ILE A 33 -1.01 17.52 -2.52
N LYS A 34 -0.92 17.38 -3.85
CA LYS A 34 -0.93 18.51 -4.77
C LYS A 34 -2.23 19.30 -4.71
N ASP A 35 -3.38 18.63 -4.73
CA ASP A 35 -4.69 19.27 -4.64
C ASP A 35 -4.80 20.08 -3.34
N ALA A 36 -4.37 19.51 -2.21
CA ALA A 36 -4.35 20.21 -0.92
C ALA A 36 -3.39 21.42 -0.89
N GLU A 37 -2.24 21.33 -1.56
CA GLU A 37 -1.30 22.46 -1.71
C GLU A 37 -1.91 23.59 -2.54
N GLU A 38 -2.56 23.27 -3.67
CA GLU A 38 -3.21 24.23 -4.57
C GLU A 38 -4.40 24.92 -3.89
N GLU A 39 -5.11 24.23 -3.01
CA GLU A 39 -6.18 24.79 -2.17
C GLU A 39 -5.67 25.63 -0.98
N GLY A 40 -4.34 25.67 -0.76
CA GLY A 40 -3.74 26.34 0.39
C GLY A 40 -3.94 25.60 1.73
N ASN A 41 -4.42 24.37 1.70
CA ASN A 41 -4.66 23.55 2.88
C ASN A 41 -3.41 22.76 3.29
N GLN A 42 -2.45 23.48 3.90
CA GLN A 42 -1.16 22.92 4.29
C GLN A 42 -1.25 21.83 5.36
N GLU A 43 -2.26 21.87 6.22
CA GLU A 43 -2.50 20.83 7.23
C GLU A 43 -2.89 19.51 6.56
N CYS A 44 -3.79 19.57 5.58
CA CYS A 44 -4.20 18.41 4.79
C CYS A 44 -3.02 17.83 3.99
N ALA A 45 -2.25 18.69 3.31
CA ALA A 45 -1.05 18.26 2.58
C ALA A 45 -0.02 17.58 3.51
N LYS A 46 0.17 18.10 4.73
CA LYS A 46 1.04 17.49 5.73
C LYS A 46 0.52 16.11 6.16
N LEU A 47 -0.78 15.98 6.42
CA LEU A 47 -1.38 14.72 6.81
C LEU A 47 -1.22 13.66 5.70
N PHE A 48 -1.47 14.00 4.44
CA PHE A 48 -1.28 13.05 3.34
C PHE A 48 0.18 12.63 3.16
N ARG A 49 1.16 13.51 3.41
CA ARG A 49 2.58 13.14 3.43
C ARG A 49 2.90 12.16 4.55
N GLU A 50 2.37 12.37 5.75
CA GLU A 50 2.53 11.44 6.88
C GLU A 50 1.94 10.06 6.55
N ILE A 51 0.70 10.03 6.02
CA ILE A 51 0.06 8.77 5.61
C ILE A 51 0.85 8.09 4.50
N LYS A 52 1.38 8.83 3.51
CA LYS A 52 2.24 8.27 2.45
C LYS A 52 3.44 7.53 3.04
N GLU A 53 4.17 8.16 3.95
CA GLU A 53 5.34 7.54 4.60
C GLU A 53 4.96 6.28 5.39
N ASP A 54 3.78 6.28 6.02
CA ASP A 54 3.26 5.13 6.76
C ASP A 54 2.93 3.96 5.83
N GLU A 55 2.21 4.23 4.73
CA GLU A 55 1.83 3.19 3.77
C GLU A 55 3.01 2.64 2.97
N GLU A 56 4.04 3.45 2.70
CA GLU A 56 5.31 2.93 2.14
C GLU A 56 5.95 1.89 3.08
N ARG A 57 5.92 2.14 4.39
CA ARG A 57 6.43 1.19 5.40
C ARG A 57 5.54 -0.04 5.50
N HIS A 58 4.22 0.10 5.44
CA HIS A 58 3.29 -1.03 5.45
C HIS A 58 3.44 -1.91 4.20
N ALA A 59 3.44 -1.31 3.01
CA ALA A 59 3.63 -2.01 1.74
C ALA A 59 4.95 -2.81 1.73
N LYS A 60 6.04 -2.21 2.23
CA LYS A 60 7.32 -2.92 2.37
C LYS A 60 7.21 -4.14 3.29
N LYS A 61 6.59 -4.00 4.47
CA LYS A 61 6.43 -5.12 5.42
C LYS A 61 5.57 -6.25 4.84
N LEU A 62 4.48 -5.91 4.15
CA LEU A 62 3.59 -6.89 3.51
C LEU A 62 4.31 -7.64 2.39
N LYS A 63 5.04 -6.91 1.53
CA LYS A 63 5.88 -7.50 0.47
C LYS A 63 6.96 -8.42 1.05
N ASP A 64 7.70 -7.95 2.06
CA ASP A 64 8.75 -8.74 2.70
C ASP A 64 8.20 -10.02 3.34
N LEU A 65 6.96 -9.99 3.87
CA LEU A 65 6.30 -11.16 4.42
C LEU A 65 5.88 -12.16 3.33
N LEU A 66 5.39 -11.69 2.18
CA LEU A 66 5.06 -12.54 1.03
C LEU A 66 6.30 -13.24 0.47
N LEU A 67 7.43 -12.54 0.38
CA LEU A 67 8.68 -13.08 -0.17
C LEU A 67 9.41 -14.08 0.75
N LYS A 68 9.07 -14.11 2.04
CA LYS A 68 9.64 -15.04 3.02
C LYS A 68 8.92 -16.39 3.07
N LYS A 69 7.81 -16.54 2.36
CA LYS A 69 7.06 -17.80 2.24
C LYS A 69 7.59 -18.65 1.09
#